data_AF-A0A0S6XA02-F1
#
_entry.id   AF-A0A0S6XA02-F1
#
_cell.length_a   1.000
_cell.length_b   1.000
_cell.length_c   1.000
_cell.angle_alpha   90.00
_cell.angle_beta   90.00
_cell.angle_gamma   90.00
#
_symmetry.space_group_name_H-M   'P 1'
#
loop_
_entity.id
_entity.type
_entity.pdbx_description
1 polymer ?
#
loop_
_entity_poly.entity_id
_entity_poly.type
_entity_poly.pdbx_seq_one_letter_code
_entity_poly.pdbx_strand_id
1 'polypeptide(L)'
;MTTASSVNGAEHWTAIDHTVFTDANNNFLIYYPDTVDLYGVSRFRSAAWGSIPLTANLITLSTVTGANGTSALLAVDTQGDYFFPILCLFDDLSNKLFLVKNPTTDLQFVADQSLRYVVTGGVVTECDPLALNMIPTVTK
;
A
#
# COMPACT_ATOMS: atom_id res chain seq x y z
N MET A 1 32.10 -18.90 -6.89
CA MET A 1 31.34 -18.51 -5.69
C MET A 1 30.81 -17.12 -5.92
N THR A 2 29.57 -17.01 -6.37
CA THR A 2 28.83 -15.75 -6.46
C THR A 2 28.19 -15.54 -5.10
N THR A 3 28.67 -14.54 -4.34
CA THR A 3 28.03 -14.11 -3.11
C THR A 3 26.70 -13.49 -3.47
N ALA A 4 25.59 -14.17 -3.14
CA ALA A 4 24.28 -13.54 -3.12
C ALA A 4 24.35 -12.41 -2.07
N SER A 5 24.38 -11.16 -2.53
CA SER A 5 24.09 -10.02 -1.67
C SER A 5 22.66 -10.23 -1.17
N SER A 6 22.49 -10.41 0.14
CA SER A 6 21.17 -10.34 0.75
C SER A 6 20.71 -8.88 0.64
N VAL A 7 20.04 -8.54 -0.45
CA VAL A 7 19.36 -7.25 -0.56
C VAL A 7 18.26 -7.27 0.49
N ASN A 8 18.44 -6.51 1.57
CA ASN A 8 17.40 -6.33 2.55
C ASN A 8 16.38 -5.36 1.94
N GLY A 9 15.18 -5.86 1.63
CA GLY A 9 14.12 -5.04 1.01
C GLY A 9 13.77 -3.78 1.82
N ALA A 10 14.05 -3.76 3.13
CA ALA A 10 13.86 -2.60 3.98
C ALA A 10 14.80 -1.43 3.65
N GLU A 11 15.98 -1.67 3.06
CA GLU A 11 16.95 -0.62 2.70
C GLU A 11 16.43 0.31 1.60
N HIS A 12 15.37 -0.09 0.90
CA HIS A 12 14.69 0.74 -0.10
C HIS A 12 13.71 1.75 0.50
N TRP A 13 13.55 1.78 1.83
CA TRP A 13 12.56 2.59 2.52
C TRP A 13 13.19 3.36 3.67
N THR A 14 12.73 4.60 3.89
CA THR A 14 13.10 5.39 5.07
C THR A 14 11.96 5.36 6.08
N ALA A 15 12.29 4.99 7.31
CA ALA A 15 11.34 4.88 8.41
C ALA A 15 11.88 5.47 9.71
N ILE A 16 10.97 6.04 10.52
CA ILE A 16 11.22 6.50 11.88
C ILE A 16 10.03 6.10 12.75
N ASP A 17 10.27 5.65 13.99
CA ASP A 17 9.21 5.31 14.96
C ASP A 17 8.04 4.48 14.37
N HIS A 18 8.38 3.37 13.69
CA HIS A 18 7.43 2.45 13.04
C HIS A 18 6.59 3.06 11.89
N THR A 19 7.05 4.18 11.34
CA THR A 19 6.40 4.90 10.24
C THR A 19 7.35 5.03 9.05
N VAL A 20 6.94 4.54 7.89
CA VAL A 20 7.60 4.75 6.60
C VAL A 20 7.03 6.01 5.95
N PHE A 21 7.91 6.90 5.49
CA PHE A 21 7.51 8.20 4.93
C PHE A 21 8.15 8.52 3.57
N THR A 22 9.27 7.90 3.22
CA THR A 22 9.88 8.00 1.88
C THR A 22 10.51 6.69 1.43
N ASP A 23 10.82 6.58 0.14
CA ASP A 23 11.77 5.58 -0.35
C ASP A 23 13.23 6.03 -0.14
N ALA A 24 14.20 5.15 -0.44
CA ALA A 24 15.63 5.41 -0.29
C ALA A 24 16.17 6.56 -1.16
N ASN A 25 15.41 7.02 -2.15
CA ASN A 25 15.75 8.17 -2.99
C ASN A 25 15.11 9.48 -2.49
N ASN A 26 14.52 9.47 -1.29
CA ASN A 26 13.73 10.57 -0.72
C ASN A 26 12.47 10.92 -1.53
N ASN A 27 11.91 9.97 -2.30
CA ASN A 27 10.60 10.17 -2.89
C ASN A 27 9.52 9.96 -1.83
N PHE A 28 8.53 10.86 -1.82
CA PHE A 28 7.41 10.80 -0.90
C PHE A 28 6.42 9.72 -1.32
N LEU A 29 5.81 9.07 -0.33
CA LEU A 29 4.68 8.18 -0.57
C LEU A 29 3.42 9.03 -0.82
N ILE A 30 2.65 8.65 -1.84
CA ILE A 30 1.48 9.40 -2.30
C ILE A 30 0.29 8.49 -2.60
N TYR A 31 -0.90 9.07 -2.50
CA TYR A 31 -2.16 8.49 -2.91
C TYR A 31 -3.06 9.53 -3.59
N TYR A 32 -4.19 9.12 -4.15
CA TYR A 32 -5.12 9.95 -4.92
C TYR A 32 -6.50 9.95 -4.24
N PRO A 33 -6.82 10.94 -3.37
CA PRO A 33 -8.05 10.98 -2.61
C PRO A 33 -9.31 10.90 -3.49
N ASP A 34 -9.33 11.61 -4.62
CA ASP A 34 -10.45 11.57 -5.57
C ASP A 34 -10.81 10.14 -6.00
N THR A 35 -9.80 9.29 -6.22
CA THR A 35 -10.05 7.89 -6.61
C THR A 35 -10.59 7.03 -5.48
N VAL A 36 -10.20 7.34 -4.22
CA VAL A 36 -10.81 6.69 -3.07
C VAL A 36 -12.27 7.09 -2.93
N ASP A 37 -12.60 8.37 -3.15
CA ASP A 37 -13.97 8.86 -3.02
C ASP A 37 -14.88 8.38 -4.15
N LEU A 38 -14.37 8.33 -5.38
CA LEU A 38 -15.13 7.89 -6.56
C LEU A 38 -15.24 6.37 -6.68
N TYR A 39 -14.18 5.63 -6.35
CA TYR A 39 -14.06 4.20 -6.66
C TYR A 39 -13.78 3.32 -5.44
N GLY A 40 -13.57 3.91 -4.26
CA GLY A 40 -13.24 3.16 -3.04
C GLY A 40 -11.78 2.70 -2.95
N VAL A 41 -10.95 2.97 -3.96
CA VAL A 41 -9.57 2.50 -4.05
C VAL A 41 -8.64 3.53 -4.69
N SER A 42 -7.45 3.69 -4.12
CA SER A 42 -6.38 4.52 -4.69
C SER A 42 -5.12 3.71 -4.99
N ARG A 43 -4.40 4.14 -6.02
CA ARG A 43 -3.00 3.75 -6.24
C ARG A 43 -2.15 4.23 -5.07
N PHE A 44 -1.22 3.40 -4.62
CA PHE A 44 -0.12 3.80 -3.75
C PHE A 44 1.16 3.92 -4.59
N ARG A 45 1.85 5.07 -4.52
CA ARG A 45 3.06 5.32 -5.31
C ARG A 45 4.09 6.10 -4.50
N SER A 46 5.32 6.17 -5.02
CA SER A 46 6.29 7.18 -4.60
C SER A 46 6.49 8.23 -5.70
N ALA A 47 6.79 9.47 -5.30
CA ALA A 47 7.10 10.57 -6.22
C ALA A 47 8.12 11.55 -5.63
N ALA A 48 9.04 12.03 -6.46
CA ALA A 48 10.03 13.02 -6.07
C ALA A 48 9.38 14.39 -5.79
N TRP A 49 10.06 15.20 -4.97
CA TRP A 49 9.67 16.60 -4.79
C TRP A 49 9.59 17.32 -6.15
N GLY A 50 8.53 18.11 -6.36
CA GLY A 50 8.27 18.80 -7.63
C GLY A 50 7.71 17.91 -8.75
N SER A 51 7.58 16.60 -8.55
CA SER A 51 6.91 15.65 -9.47
C SER A 51 5.63 15.03 -8.90
N ILE A 52 5.19 15.50 -7.73
CA ILE A 52 3.93 15.07 -7.11
C ILE A 52 2.75 15.63 -7.93
N PRO A 53 1.83 14.78 -8.43
CA PRO A 53 0.65 15.26 -9.15
C PRO A 53 -0.23 16.16 -8.28
N LEU A 54 -0.87 17.16 -8.87
CA LEU A 54 -1.75 18.09 -8.15
C LEU A 54 -2.96 17.41 -7.47
N THR A 55 -3.37 16.26 -7.98
CA THR A 55 -4.49 15.46 -7.43
C THR A 55 -4.04 14.42 -6.41
N ALA A 56 -2.75 14.41 -6.04
CA ALA A 56 -2.18 13.47 -5.09
C ALA A 56 -1.92 14.14 -3.75
N ASN A 57 -2.13 13.39 -2.67
CA ASN A 57 -1.80 13.78 -1.31
C ASN A 57 -0.65 12.92 -0.76
N LEU A 58 0.10 13.49 0.18
CA LEU A 58 1.12 12.76 0.93
C LEU A 58 0.46 11.76 1.88
N ILE A 59 1.12 10.63 2.08
CA ILE A 59 0.68 9.58 2.99
C ILE A 59 1.88 8.92 3.65
N THR A 60 1.71 8.32 4.82
CA THR A 60 2.74 7.50 5.48
C THR A 60 2.21 6.11 5.75
N LEU A 61 3.08 5.11 5.87
CA LEU A 61 2.70 3.78 6.32
C LEU A 61 3.14 3.60 7.79
N SER A 62 2.20 3.44 8.70
CA SER A 62 2.45 3.32 10.13
C SER A 62 1.90 2.02 10.67
N THR A 63 2.63 1.42 11.61
CA THR A 63 2.12 0.28 12.38
C THR A 63 1.26 0.79 13.53
N VAL A 64 0.04 0.29 13.64
CA VAL A 64 -0.87 0.58 14.77
C VAL A 64 -1.18 -0.72 15.51
N THR A 65 -1.02 -0.70 16.82
CA THR A 65 -1.34 -1.84 17.69
C THR A 65 -2.67 -1.61 18.38
N GLY A 66 -3.64 -2.48 18.09
CA GLY A 66 -4.96 -2.47 18.72
C GLY A 66 -4.90 -2.88 20.19
N ALA A 67 -5.99 -2.63 20.92
CA ALA A 67 -6.10 -2.95 22.35
C ALA A 67 -5.96 -4.45 22.67
N ASN A 68 -6.21 -5.31 21.70
CA ASN A 68 -6.04 -6.76 21.79
C ASN A 68 -4.60 -7.22 21.48
N GLY A 69 -3.66 -6.29 21.28
CA GLY A 69 -2.26 -6.58 20.94
C GLY A 69 -2.02 -6.94 19.46
N THR A 70 -3.05 -6.90 18.61
CA THR A 70 -2.88 -7.13 17.17
C THR A 70 -2.34 -5.86 16.50
N SER A 71 -1.24 -5.99 15.77
CA SER A 71 -0.69 -4.90 14.96
C SER A 71 -1.25 -4.94 13.54
N ALA A 72 -1.53 -3.76 12.99
CA ALA A 72 -1.99 -3.57 11.62
C ALA A 72 -1.14 -2.50 10.93
N LEU A 73 -0.95 -2.63 9.61
CA LEU A 73 -0.36 -1.57 8.80
C LEU A 73 -1.48 -0.64 8.34
N LEU A 74 -1.36 0.65 8.65
CA LEU A 74 -2.27 1.68 8.17
C LEU A 74 -1.51 2.68 7.33
N ALA A 75 -2.17 3.20 6.31
CA ALA A 75 -1.71 4.34 5.56
C ALA A 75 -2.41 5.60 6.12
N VAL A 76 -1.67 6.59 6.61
CA VAL A 76 -2.23 7.78 7.28
C VAL A 76 -1.82 9.04 6.52
N ASP A 77 -2.79 9.87 6.15
CA ASP A 77 -2.53 11.11 5.43
C ASP A 77 -2.35 12.32 6.37
N THR A 78 -2.03 13.48 5.78
CA THR A 78 -1.80 14.72 6.54
C THR A 78 -3.04 15.33 7.18
N GLN A 79 -4.24 14.83 6.84
CA GLN A 79 -5.52 15.26 7.40
C GLN A 79 -5.97 14.36 8.55
N GLY A 80 -5.28 13.22 8.75
CA GLY A 80 -5.61 12.23 9.77
C GLY A 80 -6.56 11.14 9.26
N ASP A 81 -6.86 11.12 7.95
CA ASP A 81 -7.58 10.01 7.34
C ASP A 81 -6.66 8.79 7.27
N TYR A 82 -7.23 7.61 7.50
CA TYR A 82 -6.50 6.35 7.45
C TYR A 82 -7.11 5.39 6.42
N PHE A 83 -6.23 4.63 5.78
CA PHE A 83 -6.57 3.67 4.75
C PHE A 83 -5.82 2.37 5.00
N PHE A 84 -6.32 1.30 4.39
CA PHE A 84 -5.78 -0.04 4.53
C PHE A 84 -5.03 -0.42 3.25
N PRO A 85 -3.74 -0.73 3.34
CA PRO A 85 -3.00 -1.25 2.21
C PRO A 85 -3.51 -2.64 1.81
N ILE A 86 -3.71 -2.84 0.51
CA ILE A 86 -4.00 -4.13 -0.09
C ILE A 86 -2.95 -4.44 -1.14
N LEU A 87 -2.55 -5.70 -1.25
CA LEU A 87 -1.66 -6.17 -2.30
C LEU A 87 -2.49 -6.85 -3.38
N CYS A 88 -2.37 -6.39 -4.61
CA CYS A 88 -3.08 -6.97 -5.75
C CYS A 88 -2.12 -7.66 -6.71
N LEU A 89 -2.49 -8.87 -7.11
CA LEU A 89 -1.84 -9.68 -8.13
C LEU A 89 -2.35 -9.31 -9.52
N PHE A 90 -1.50 -9.48 -10.52
CA PHE A 90 -1.80 -9.20 -11.92
C PHE A 90 -1.36 -10.38 -12.79
N ASP A 91 -2.05 -10.64 -13.90
CA ASP A 91 -1.73 -11.73 -14.83
C ASP A 91 -0.29 -11.64 -15.39
N ASP A 92 0.13 -10.45 -15.83
CA ASP A 92 1.38 -10.23 -16.57
C ASP A 92 2.21 -9.05 -16.04
N LEU A 93 1.91 -8.55 -14.84
CA LEU A 93 2.59 -7.41 -14.23
C LEU A 93 3.04 -7.74 -12.80
N SER A 94 4.02 -6.99 -12.31
CA SER A 94 4.37 -7.04 -10.88
C SER A 94 3.18 -6.64 -10.01
N ASN A 95 3.09 -7.26 -8.84
CA ASN A 95 2.10 -6.95 -7.83
C ASN A 95 2.18 -5.47 -7.43
N LYS A 96 1.04 -4.87 -7.13
CA LYS A 96 0.96 -3.45 -6.78
C LYS A 96 0.20 -3.28 -5.48
N LEU A 97 0.61 -2.26 -4.71
CA LEU A 97 -0.07 -1.84 -3.52
C LEU A 97 -1.15 -0.81 -3.86
N PHE A 98 -2.32 -0.96 -3.25
CA PHE A 98 -3.42 -0.01 -3.32
C PHE A 98 -3.90 0.31 -1.90
N LEU A 99 -4.67 1.38 -1.77
CA LEU A 99 -5.26 1.82 -0.50
C LEU A 99 -6.78 1.82 -0.60
N VAL A 100 -7.46 1.27 0.40
CA VAL A 100 -8.93 1.24 0.52
C VAL A 100 -9.38 1.77 1.88
N LYS A 101 -10.63 2.26 1.98
CA LYS A 101 -11.21 2.71 3.26
C LYS A 101 -11.63 1.56 4.18
N ASN A 102 -11.96 0.38 3.63
CA ASN A 102 -12.44 -0.75 4.42
C ASN A 102 -11.85 -2.08 3.88
N PRO A 103 -10.98 -2.77 4.65
CA PRO A 103 -10.29 -3.98 4.20
C PRO A 103 -11.15 -5.24 4.36
N THR A 104 -12.30 -5.15 5.04
CA THR A 104 -13.22 -6.29 5.24
C THR A 104 -14.32 -6.34 4.19
N THR A 105 -14.33 -5.38 3.26
CA THR A 105 -15.23 -5.41 2.10
C THR A 105 -14.66 -6.40 1.08
N ASP A 106 -15.53 -7.02 0.29
CA ASP A 106 -15.11 -7.84 -0.84
C ASP A 106 -14.22 -7.02 -1.78
N LEU A 107 -12.93 -7.37 -1.85
CA LEU A 107 -11.92 -6.66 -2.64
C LEU A 107 -12.00 -6.99 -4.15
N GLN A 108 -12.90 -7.88 -4.57
CA GLN A 108 -13.09 -8.23 -5.99
C GLN A 108 -13.49 -7.02 -6.85
N PHE A 109 -14.08 -5.97 -6.26
CA PHE A 109 -14.40 -4.74 -7.01
C PHE A 109 -13.16 -4.09 -7.63
N VAL A 110 -11.96 -4.29 -7.06
CA VAL A 110 -10.71 -3.73 -7.59
C VAL A 110 -10.37 -4.34 -8.95
N ALA A 111 -10.85 -5.56 -9.23
CA ALA A 111 -10.70 -6.23 -10.51
C ALA A 111 -11.75 -5.82 -11.57
N ASP A 112 -12.66 -4.90 -11.25
CA ASP A 112 -13.66 -4.42 -12.20
C ASP A 112 -12.99 -3.78 -13.45
N GLN A 113 -13.51 -4.14 -14.63
CA GLN A 113 -12.95 -3.69 -15.91
C GLN A 113 -12.93 -2.16 -16.06
N SER A 114 -13.87 -1.45 -15.43
CA SER A 114 -13.93 0.02 -15.44
C SER A 114 -12.73 0.66 -14.72
N LEU A 115 -12.13 -0.04 -13.76
CA LEU A 115 -10.98 0.45 -13.00
C LEU A 115 -9.65 0.21 -13.72
N ARG A 116 -9.62 -0.64 -14.74
CA ARG A 116 -8.40 -1.07 -15.45
C ARG A 116 -7.56 0.09 -15.96
N TYR A 117 -8.19 1.08 -16.59
CA TYR A 117 -7.48 2.19 -17.22
C TYR A 117 -7.44 3.46 -16.36
N VAL A 118 -8.16 3.48 -15.23
CA VAL A 118 -8.26 4.63 -14.34
C VAL A 118 -7.39 4.46 -13.09
N VAL A 119 -7.45 3.27 -12.47
CA VAL A 119 -6.80 3.00 -11.19
C VAL A 119 -5.73 1.91 -11.30
N THR A 120 -6.07 0.70 -11.77
CA THR A 120 -5.18 -0.45 -11.60
C THR A 120 -4.05 -0.51 -12.64
N GLY A 121 -4.30 -0.01 -13.85
CA GLY A 121 -3.35 -0.02 -14.96
C GLY A 121 -2.98 -1.43 -15.44
N GLY A 122 -3.87 -2.41 -15.27
CA GLY A 122 -3.65 -3.81 -15.63
C GLY A 122 -4.83 -4.72 -15.27
N VAL A 123 -4.74 -6.00 -15.64
CA VAL A 123 -5.73 -7.01 -15.25
C VAL A 123 -5.38 -7.52 -13.86
N VAL A 124 -6.21 -7.20 -12.88
CA VAL A 124 -6.08 -7.67 -11.50
C VAL A 124 -6.75 -9.04 -11.41
N THR A 125 -6.07 -10.00 -10.79
CA THR A 125 -6.58 -11.36 -10.59
C THR A 125 -7.06 -11.61 -9.17
N GLU A 126 -6.38 -11.01 -8.19
CA GLU A 126 -6.62 -11.22 -6.78
C GLU A 126 -6.12 -10.00 -5.99
N CYS A 127 -6.80 -9.67 -4.90
CA CYS A 127 -6.36 -8.64 -3.96
C CYS A 127 -6.62 -9.10 -2.54
N ASP A 128 -5.62 -8.93 -1.68
CA ASP A 128 -5.70 -9.27 -0.25
C ASP A 128 -5.26 -8.09 0.63
N PRO A 129 -5.83 -7.95 1.83
CA PRO A 129 -5.30 -7.04 2.83
C PRO A 129 -3.83 -7.32 3.11
N LEU A 130 -2.98 -6.29 3.03
CA LEU A 130 -1.59 -6.40 3.43
C LEU A 130 -1.51 -6.30 4.96
N ALA A 131 -1.56 -7.46 5.61
CA ALA A 131 -1.50 -7.56 7.06
C ALA A 131 -0.06 -7.69 7.57
N LEU A 132 0.24 -7.05 8.72
CA LEU A 132 1.46 -7.31 9.49
C LEU A 132 1.23 -8.54 10.36
N ASN A 133 1.36 -9.72 9.77
CA ASN A 133 1.23 -10.94 10.55
C ASN A 133 2.56 -11.29 11.23
N MET A 134 2.56 -11.42 12.56
CA MET A 134 3.16 -12.62 13.12
C MET A 134 2.37 -13.78 12.50
N ILE A 135 3.04 -14.62 11.71
CA ILE A 135 2.50 -15.94 11.37
C ILE A 135 2.12 -16.58 12.71
N PRO A 136 0.82 -16.85 13.00
CA PRO A 136 0.51 -17.72 14.11
C PRO A 136 1.08 -19.08 13.72
N THR A 137 2.00 -19.60 14.52
CA THR A 137 2.42 -20.99 14.40
C THR A 137 1.16 -21.84 14.39
N VAL A 138 0.89 -22.51 13.27
CA VAL A 138 -0.12 -23.56 13.24
C VAL A 138 0.38 -24.64 14.19
N THR A 139 -0.10 -24.63 15.43
CA THR A 139 0.01 -25.80 16.30
C THR A 139 -0.83 -26.90 15.66
N LYS A 140 -0.11 -27.91 15.18
CA LYS A 140 -0.63 -29.16 14.66
C LYS A 140 -1.47 -29.89 15.70
#